data_AF-A0A929ZF15-F1
#
_entry.id   AF-A0A929ZF15-F1
#
_cell.length_a   1.000
_cell.length_b   1.000
_cell.length_c   1.000
_cell.angle_alpha   90.00
_cell.angle_beta   90.00
_cell.angle_gamma   90.00
#
_symmetry.space_group_name_H-M   'P 1'
#
loop_
_entity.id
_entity.type
_entity.pdbx_description
1 polymer ?
#
loop_
_entity_poly.entity_id
_entity_poly.type
_entity_poly.pdbx_seq_one_letter_code
_entity_poly.pdbx_strand_id
1 'polypeptide(L)'
;LPAARIPLLPKDEPLRVTDEYVLIVPTYGGGNLKGAVPKQVIKFLNDPDNRALCRGVISSGNTNFGKAYCIAGDIIAAKLGVPHMYKFELLGTPEDVSRVREGLEQFWQKTTPTQA
;
A
#
# COMPACT_ATOMS: atom_id res chain seq x y z
N LEU A 1 5.17 -12.90 -7.29
CA LEU A 1 4.01 -12.03 -7.49
C LEU A 1 4.41 -10.89 -8.43
N PRO A 2 3.61 -10.57 -9.45
CA PRO A 2 3.84 -9.40 -10.28
C PRO A 2 3.69 -8.11 -9.45
N ALA A 3 4.37 -7.04 -9.86
CA ALA A 3 4.26 -5.73 -9.21
C ALA A 3 4.40 -4.61 -10.24
N ALA A 4 3.62 -3.55 -10.06
CA ALA A 4 3.70 -2.31 -10.82
C ALA A 4 4.11 -1.15 -9.91
N ARG A 5 4.84 -0.18 -10.46
CA ARG A 5 5.35 0.97 -9.70
C ARG A 5 4.56 2.23 -10.08
N ILE A 6 4.05 2.94 -9.07
CA ILE A 6 3.52 4.29 -9.27
C ILE A 6 4.67 5.20 -9.75
N PRO A 7 4.49 5.96 -10.84
CA PRO A 7 5.56 6.78 -11.40
C PRO A 7 6.09 7.81 -10.42
N LEU A 8 7.41 8.01 -10.44
CA LEU A 8 8.07 8.93 -9.52
C LEU A 8 8.03 10.37 -10.00
N LEU A 9 8.23 10.58 -11.31
CA LEU A 9 8.38 11.91 -11.89
C LEU A 9 7.07 12.34 -12.58
N PRO A 10 6.72 13.63 -12.54
CA PRO A 10 5.50 14.12 -13.18
C PRO A 10 5.41 13.90 -14.69
N LYS A 11 6.57 13.75 -15.36
CA LYS A 11 6.67 13.52 -16.81
C LYS A 11 6.40 12.07 -17.22
N ASP A 12 6.44 11.15 -16.26
CA ASP A 12 6.23 9.74 -16.51
C ASP A 12 4.73 9.46 -16.67
N GLU A 13 4.38 8.49 -17.51
CA GLU A 13 2.99 8.14 -17.79
C GLU A 13 2.28 7.65 -16.52
N PRO A 14 1.05 8.12 -16.21
CA PRO A 14 0.30 7.64 -15.05
C PRO A 14 0.05 6.14 -15.09
N LEU A 15 0.27 5.46 -13.97
CA LEU A 15 -0.14 4.06 -13.82
C LEU A 15 -1.67 3.97 -13.73
N ARG A 16 -2.26 3.20 -14.65
CA ARG A 16 -3.64 2.70 -14.54
C ARG A 16 -3.59 1.20 -14.31
N VAL A 17 -4.34 0.74 -13.31
CA VAL A 17 -4.47 -0.69 -13.00
C VAL A 17 -5.81 -1.22 -13.51
N THR A 18 -5.81 -2.48 -13.94
CA THR A 18 -7.00 -3.18 -14.44
C THR A 18 -7.47 -4.30 -13.52
N ASP A 19 -6.61 -4.70 -12.58
CA ASP A 19 -6.83 -5.83 -11.67
C ASP A 19 -6.85 -5.36 -10.23
N GLU A 20 -7.47 -6.16 -9.36
CA GLU A 20 -7.45 -5.93 -7.93
C GLU A 20 -6.01 -5.97 -7.39
N TYR A 21 -5.70 -5.07 -6.44
CA TYR A 21 -4.34 -4.95 -5.92
C TYR A 21 -4.29 -4.65 -4.43
N VAL A 22 -3.12 -4.94 -3.85
CA VAL A 22 -2.71 -4.44 -2.54
C VAL A 22 -1.66 -3.35 -2.74
N LEU A 23 -1.87 -2.19 -2.13
CA LEU A 23 -0.95 -1.07 -2.22
C LEU A 23 0.18 -1.24 -1.19
N ILE A 24 1.44 -1.13 -1.64
CA ILE A 24 2.60 -1.03 -0.73
C ILE A 24 3.12 0.41 -0.77
N VAL A 25 3.20 1.09 0.38
CA VAL A 25 3.48 2.53 0.45
C VAL A 25 4.44 2.92 1.58
N PRO A 26 5.48 3.73 1.33
CA PRO A 26 6.29 4.30 2.41
C PRO A 26 5.59 5.48 3.09
N THR A 27 5.90 5.70 4.36
CA THR A 27 5.42 6.85 5.14
C THR A 27 6.42 8.00 5.08
N TYR A 28 5.95 9.18 4.70
CA TYR A 28 6.70 10.46 4.74
C TYR A 28 6.15 11.39 5.83
N GLY A 29 6.49 12.68 5.80
CA GLY A 29 5.88 13.69 6.68
C GLY A 29 6.58 13.93 8.02
N GLY A 30 7.69 13.23 8.30
CA GLY A 30 8.57 13.52 9.45
C GLY A 30 7.90 13.40 10.82
N GLY A 31 6.92 12.50 10.96
CA GLY A 31 6.15 12.32 12.20
C GLY A 31 4.80 13.04 12.23
N ASN A 32 4.49 13.85 11.21
CA ASN A 32 3.20 14.53 11.08
C ASN A 32 2.20 13.73 10.25
N LEU A 33 0.91 13.87 10.56
CA LEU A 33 -0.19 13.36 9.72
C LEU A 33 -0.18 13.99 8.32
N LYS A 34 0.05 15.32 8.26
CA LYS A 34 0.09 16.06 6.99
C LYS A 34 1.36 15.69 6.22
N GLY A 35 1.17 15.15 5.02
CA GLY A 35 2.29 14.71 4.16
C GLY A 35 2.78 13.29 4.43
N ALA A 36 2.08 12.52 5.28
CA ALA A 36 2.38 11.12 5.51
C ALA A 36 2.27 10.27 4.24
N VAL A 37 1.22 10.50 3.45
CA VAL A 37 1.01 9.82 2.17
C VAL A 37 1.75 10.58 1.05
N PRO A 38 2.62 9.92 0.25
CA PRO A 38 3.28 10.55 -0.88
C PRO A 38 2.30 11.17 -1.88
N LYS A 39 2.67 12.33 -2.46
CA LYS A 39 1.82 13.01 -3.46
C LYS A 39 1.49 12.15 -4.67
N GLN A 40 2.44 11.31 -5.09
CA GLN A 40 2.27 10.37 -6.20
C GLN A 40 1.19 9.33 -5.90
N VAL A 41 1.16 8.82 -4.66
CA VAL A 41 0.13 7.88 -4.18
C VAL A 41 -1.23 8.58 -4.09
N ILE A 42 -1.27 9.82 -3.60
CA ILE A 42 -2.50 10.62 -3.59
C ILE A 42 -3.03 10.79 -5.02
N LYS A 43 -2.17 11.16 -5.98
CA LYS A 43 -2.57 11.31 -7.39
C LYS A 43 -3.10 9.99 -7.97
N PHE A 44 -2.43 8.87 -7.68
CA PHE A 44 -2.85 7.54 -8.11
C PHE A 44 -4.22 7.14 -7.54
N LEU A 45 -4.47 7.38 -6.24
CA LEU A 45 -5.74 7.05 -5.56
C LEU A 45 -6.87 8.09 -5.78
N ASN A 46 -6.56 9.24 -6.37
CA ASN A 46 -7.56 10.21 -6.78
C ASN A 46 -8.26 9.79 -8.08
N ASP A 47 -7.62 8.93 -8.89
CA ASP A 47 -8.27 8.24 -9.99
C ASP A 47 -9.28 7.21 -9.43
N PRO A 48 -10.59 7.37 -9.70
CA PRO A 48 -11.62 6.48 -9.14
C PRO A 48 -11.49 5.03 -9.63
N ASP A 49 -11.00 4.80 -10.85
CA ASP A 49 -10.87 3.45 -11.42
C ASP A 49 -9.77 2.69 -10.68
N ASN A 50 -8.61 3.34 -10.48
CA ASN A 50 -7.54 2.79 -9.66
C ASN A 50 -8.01 2.59 -8.20
N ARG A 51 -8.75 3.54 -7.64
CA ARG A 51 -9.18 3.46 -6.24
C ARG A 51 -10.15 2.30 -6.01
N ALA A 52 -11.05 2.03 -6.95
CA ALA A 52 -12.06 0.99 -6.84
C ALA A 52 -11.47 -0.44 -6.76
N LEU A 53 -10.24 -0.62 -7.26
CA LEU A 53 -9.56 -1.92 -7.32
C LEU A 53 -8.62 -2.17 -6.11
N CYS A 54 -8.47 -1.21 -5.20
CA CYS A 54 -7.65 -1.42 -4.00
C CYS A 54 -8.35 -2.39 -3.03
N ARG A 55 -7.64 -3.41 -2.55
CA ARG A 55 -8.15 -4.42 -1.61
C ARG A 55 -7.47 -4.40 -0.24
N GLY A 56 -6.38 -3.66 -0.11
CA GLY A 56 -5.65 -3.53 1.14
C GLY A 56 -4.42 -2.65 0.99
N VAL A 57 -3.84 -2.25 2.11
CA VAL A 57 -2.60 -1.47 2.15
C VAL A 57 -1.59 -2.11 3.09
N ILE A 58 -0.34 -2.16 2.66
CA ILE A 58 0.84 -2.46 3.48
C ILE A 58 1.67 -1.19 3.49
N SER A 59 2.22 -0.81 4.64
CA SER A 59 3.04 0.38 4.69
C SER A 59 4.39 0.18 5.36
N SER A 60 5.37 0.92 4.88
CA SER A 60 6.70 0.98 5.47
C SER A 60 6.97 2.30 6.16
N GLY A 61 7.89 2.26 7.13
CA GLY A 61 8.26 3.41 7.92
C GLY A 61 9.53 3.18 8.71
N ASN A 62 9.68 3.90 9.81
CA ASN A 62 10.75 3.71 10.77
C ASN A 62 10.16 3.92 12.17
N THR A 63 10.40 2.98 13.07
CA THR A 63 9.85 2.95 14.44
C THR A 63 10.34 4.12 15.29
N ASN A 64 11.44 4.78 14.92
CA ASN A 64 11.89 6.02 15.54
C ASN A 64 10.86 7.16 15.44
N PHE A 65 9.87 7.06 14.54
CA PHE A 65 8.75 8.01 14.45
C PHE A 65 7.60 7.71 15.44
N GLY A 66 7.75 6.70 16.31
CA GLY A 66 6.79 6.39 17.38
C GLY A 66 5.37 6.20 16.86
N LYS A 67 4.44 7.03 17.35
CA LYS A 67 3.02 6.98 16.95
C LYS A 67 2.78 7.22 15.45
N ALA A 68 3.73 7.84 14.77
CA ALA A 68 3.65 8.08 13.33
C ALA A 68 4.26 6.95 12.48
N TYR A 69 4.79 5.89 13.12
CA TYR A 69 5.27 4.70 12.42
C TYR A 69 4.16 4.12 11.53
N CYS A 70 4.43 4.09 10.22
CA CYS A 70 3.54 3.53 9.20
C CYS A 70 2.15 4.22 9.11
N ILE A 71 2.04 5.49 9.52
CA ILE A 71 0.74 6.19 9.56
C ILE A 71 0.13 6.43 8.17
N ALA A 72 0.93 6.36 7.09
CA ALA A 72 0.40 6.44 5.72
C ALA A 72 -0.59 5.29 5.42
N GLY A 73 -0.29 4.08 5.89
CA GLY A 73 -1.19 2.94 5.72
C GLY A 73 -2.49 3.11 6.51
N ASP A 74 -2.42 3.63 7.74
CA ASP A 74 -3.61 3.90 8.56
C ASP A 74 -4.54 4.94 7.91
N ILE A 75 -3.96 6.02 7.36
CA ILE A 75 -4.69 7.06 6.63
C ILE A 75 -5.39 6.49 5.39
N ILE A 76 -4.68 5.68 4.59
CA ILE A 76 -5.24 5.12 3.34
C ILE A 76 -6.32 4.09 3.66
N ALA A 77 -6.06 3.19 4.62
CA ALA A 77 -7.00 2.18 5.08
C ALA A 77 -8.33 2.82 5.51
N ALA A 78 -8.27 3.84 6.38
CA ALA A 78 -9.45 4.56 6.84
C ALA A 78 -10.20 5.28 5.70
N LYS A 79 -9.47 5.88 4.75
CA LYS A 79 -10.08 6.64 3.64
C LYS A 79 -10.76 5.73 2.62
N LEU A 80 -10.19 4.56 2.34
CA LEU A 80 -10.70 3.63 1.32
C LEU A 80 -11.62 2.54 1.89
N GLY A 81 -11.66 2.36 3.21
CA GLY A 81 -12.41 1.27 3.84
C GLY A 81 -11.78 -0.11 3.59
N VAL A 82 -10.45 -0.17 3.47
CA VAL A 82 -9.68 -1.40 3.20
C VAL A 82 -8.75 -1.73 4.37
N PRO A 83 -8.36 -3.00 4.58
CA PRO A 83 -7.48 -3.39 5.68
C PRO A 83 -6.05 -2.81 5.55
N HIS A 84 -5.47 -2.40 6.67
CA HIS A 84 -4.03 -2.20 6.82
C HIS A 84 -3.39 -3.54 7.19
N MET A 85 -2.85 -4.24 6.19
CA MET A 85 -2.52 -5.67 6.28
C MET A 85 -1.20 -5.95 7.00
N TYR A 86 -0.19 -5.08 6.83
CA TYR A 86 1.14 -5.29 7.40
C TYR A 86 1.92 -3.97 7.51
N LYS A 87 2.86 -3.91 8.47
CA LYS A 87 3.77 -2.78 8.71
C LYS A 87 5.21 -3.32 8.76
N PHE A 88 6.15 -2.68 8.05
CA PHE A 88 7.56 -3.04 8.11
C PHE A 88 8.49 -1.82 8.12
N GLU A 89 9.75 -2.02 8.51
CA GLU A 89 10.72 -0.94 8.60
C GLU A 89 11.62 -0.84 7.36
N LEU A 90 11.82 0.39 6.88
CA LEU A 90 12.79 0.73 5.83
C LEU A 90 12.62 -0.14 4.57
N LEU A 91 13.58 -1.02 4.32
CA LEU A 91 13.63 -1.93 3.17
C LEU A 91 12.98 -3.29 3.44
N GLY A 92 12.58 -3.55 4.69
CA GLY A 92 12.11 -4.85 5.17
C GLY A 92 13.25 -5.82 5.46
N THR A 93 12.96 -6.80 6.33
CA THR A 93 13.83 -7.94 6.60
C THR A 93 13.42 -9.16 5.75
N PRO A 94 14.23 -10.22 5.69
CA PRO A 94 13.82 -11.49 5.08
C PRO A 94 12.50 -12.05 5.67
N GLU A 95 12.29 -11.86 6.97
CA GLU A 95 11.05 -12.25 7.65
C GLU A 95 9.86 -11.42 7.18
N ASP A 96 10.02 -10.12 6.98
CA ASP A 96 8.98 -9.27 6.39
C ASP A 96 8.62 -9.74 4.98
N VAL A 97 9.62 -10.12 4.18
CA VAL A 97 9.40 -10.65 2.83
C VAL A 97 8.60 -11.95 2.87
N SER A 98 8.95 -12.90 3.75
CA SER A 98 8.20 -14.16 3.93
C SER A 98 6.76 -13.89 4.36
N ARG A 99 6.56 -13.08 5.41
CA ARG A 99 5.23 -12.74 5.94
C ARG A 99 4.34 -12.05 4.92
N VAL A 100 4.86 -11.10 4.16
CA VAL A 100 4.11 -10.41 3.11
C VAL A 100 3.72 -11.38 1.99
N ARG A 101 4.63 -12.25 1.54
CA ARG A 101 4.33 -13.22 0.48
C ARG A 101 3.27 -14.22 0.91
N GLU A 102 3.46 -14.86 2.06
CA GLU A 102 2.52 -15.83 2.61
C GLU A 102 1.15 -15.19 2.89
N GLY A 103 1.13 -14.00 3.48
CA GLY A 103 -0.10 -13.27 3.76
C GLY A 103 -0.88 -12.89 2.51
N LEU A 104 -0.18 -12.44 1.45
CA LEU A 104 -0.82 -12.12 0.16
C LEU A 104 -1.36 -13.38 -0.52
N GLU A 105 -0.60 -14.48 -0.54
CA GLU A 105 -1.07 -15.75 -1.11
C GLU A 105 -2.36 -16.23 -0.43
N GLN A 106 -2.38 -16.23 0.90
CA GLN A 106 -3.57 -16.60 1.68
C GLN A 106 -4.74 -15.64 1.46
N PHE A 107 -4.48 -14.34 1.33
CA PHE A 107 -5.51 -13.33 1.09
C PHE A 107 -6.21 -13.56 -0.25
N TRP A 108 -5.45 -13.77 -1.32
CA TRP A 108 -6.02 -13.96 -2.66
C TRP A 108 -6.73 -15.32 -2.83
N GLN A 109 -6.25 -16.37 -2.15
CA GLN A 109 -6.97 -17.66 -2.12
C GLN A 109 -8.37 -17.56 -1.51
N LYS A 110 -8.55 -16.74 -0.46
CA LYS A 110 -9.84 -16.53 0.20
C LYS A 110 -10.78 -15.62 -0.59
N THR A 111 -10.23 -14.75 -1.44
CA THR A 111 -10.99 -13.72 -2.17
C THR A 111 -11.37 -14.20 -3.58
N THR A 112 -10.64 -15.17 -4.13
CA THR A 112 -11.02 -15.81 -5.39
C THR A 112 -12.16 -16.79 -5.09
N PRO A 113 -13.34 -16.66 -5.72
CA PRO A 113 -14.38 -17.67 -5.58
C PRO A 113 -13.78 -19.02 -6.01
N THR A 114 -13.95 -20.05 -5.19
CA THR A 114 -13.76 -21.42 -5.66
C THR A 114 -14.62 -21.56 -6.90
N GLN A 115 -14.01 -21.76 -8.07
CA GLN A 115 -14.76 -22.13 -9.26
C GLN A 115 -15.44 -23.46 -8.94
N ALA A 116 -16.76 -23.41 -8.78
CA ALA A 116 -17.64 -24.57 -8.72
C ALA A 116 -18.02 -24.97 -10.16
#